data_AF-A0A7Y0Q373-F1
#
_entry.id   AF-A0A7Y0Q373-F1
#
_cell.length_a   1.000
_cell.length_b   1.000
_cell.length_c   1.000
_cell.angle_alpha   90.00
_cell.angle_beta   90.00
_cell.angle_gamma   90.00
#
_symmetry.space_group_name_H-M   'P 1'
#
loop_
_entity.id
_entity.type
_entity.pdbx_description
1 polymer ?
#
loop_
_entity_poly.entity_id
_entity_poly.type
_entity_poly.pdbx_seq_one_letter_code
_entity_poly.pdbx_strand_id
1 'polypeptide(L)'
;MPLKPDTSAAYSSLSGSYQGAVDTMATNGNGQFLLDFSLSEPQTVSLDLTVTDGNQNSVTVPLPAATFSGPAALTTSTLTLDGVPGTVIAPWNPSSNPVTRVFGASVLSNETAAHGPAHLAVFTAGDATSISQSDVTHFATQFGLAQPNVTVAYSGPNACTATSCGTAMVPIEEELSLDLQMMETSAPGSDIQIYEAGSLRSALNQVVAQDTANVFSISYGVGEIPEQQYYINAQSNWDTLAEEANAEGITITVSAGDSGGYEGALEYETQPMLSYPANSPYVTSLGGLETSVSPIFDINQNALWGAILVPNCLSPHCSLS
;
A
#
# COMPACT_ATOMS: atom_id res chain seq x y z
N MET A 1 0.00 11.17 -25.39
CA MET A 1 0.74 12.41 -25.09
C MET A 1 0.73 12.57 -23.58
N PRO A 2 1.86 12.52 -22.88
CA PRO A 2 1.85 12.79 -21.46
C PRO A 2 1.60 14.27 -21.25
N LEU A 3 0.75 14.59 -20.28
CA LEU A 3 0.53 15.96 -19.81
C LEU A 3 1.87 16.50 -19.31
N LYS A 4 2.29 17.62 -19.90
CA LYS A 4 3.41 18.42 -19.42
C LYS A 4 3.08 18.85 -17.98
N PRO A 5 4.03 18.82 -17.02
CA PRO A 5 3.77 19.33 -15.68
C PRO A 5 3.27 20.75 -15.80
N ASP A 6 2.12 21.01 -15.20
CA ASP A 6 1.50 22.32 -15.24
C ASP A 6 2.33 23.28 -14.38
N THR A 7 3.23 24.00 -15.03
CA THR A 7 4.01 25.09 -14.43
C THR A 7 3.15 26.32 -14.10
N SER A 8 1.83 26.25 -14.29
CA SER A 8 0.89 27.35 -14.00
C SER A 8 0.24 27.29 -12.61
N ALA A 9 0.63 26.34 -11.76
CA ALA A 9 0.31 26.42 -10.33
C ALA A 9 0.95 27.68 -9.73
N ALA A 10 0.21 28.78 -9.75
CA ALA A 10 0.59 30.03 -9.15
C ALA A 10 0.40 29.89 -7.64
N TYR A 11 1.50 29.71 -6.91
CA TYR A 11 1.50 29.85 -5.47
C TYR A 11 1.10 31.28 -5.13
N SER A 12 -0.16 31.49 -4.74
CA SER A 12 -0.78 32.81 -4.78
C SER A 12 -0.65 33.60 -3.47
N SER A 13 -0.43 32.94 -2.32
CA SER A 13 -0.23 33.64 -1.04
C SER A 13 0.25 32.74 0.09
N LEU A 14 1.15 33.25 0.93
CA LEU A 14 1.38 32.77 2.30
C LEU A 14 0.61 33.69 3.25
N SER A 15 -0.10 33.14 4.24
CA SER A 15 -0.82 33.93 5.24
C SER A 15 -0.50 33.40 6.63
N GLY A 16 -0.08 34.26 7.54
CA GLY A 16 0.14 33.91 8.94
C GLY A 16 -0.32 35.05 9.84
N SER A 17 -0.80 34.72 11.03
CA SER A 17 -1.13 35.69 12.06
C SER A 17 0.12 36.00 12.89
N TYR A 18 0.79 37.11 12.59
CA TYR A 18 1.86 37.66 13.43
C TYR A 18 1.78 39.19 13.45
N GLN A 19 2.34 39.82 14.48
CA GLN A 19 2.39 41.29 14.56
C GLN A 19 3.63 41.83 13.82
N GLY A 20 3.58 41.85 12.50
CA GLY A 20 4.63 42.42 11.63
C GLY A 20 4.29 42.33 10.13
N ALA A 21 5.08 42.99 9.28
CA ALA A 21 4.94 42.91 7.81
C ALA A 21 5.83 41.79 7.24
N VAL A 22 5.39 41.11 6.17
CA VAL A 22 6.27 40.25 5.37
C VAL A 22 6.94 41.21 4.41
N ASP A 23 8.26 41.37 4.49
CA ASP A 23 8.93 42.38 3.68
C ASP A 23 9.08 41.90 2.23
N THR A 24 9.48 40.64 2.03
CA THR A 24 9.59 40.02 0.70
C THR A 24 9.37 38.52 0.73
N MET A 25 8.77 38.00 -0.34
CA MET A 25 8.65 36.57 -0.63
C MET A 25 9.25 36.30 -2.00
N ALA A 26 10.20 35.36 -2.07
CA ALA A 26 10.82 34.94 -3.32
C ALA A 26 10.83 33.43 -3.42
N THR A 27 10.56 32.90 -4.60
CA THR A 27 10.83 31.50 -4.93
C THR A 27 12.17 31.42 -5.65
N ASN A 28 13.08 30.56 -5.20
CA ASN A 28 14.30 30.32 -5.96
C ASN A 28 14.04 29.33 -7.12
N GLY A 29 15.03 29.15 -8.01
CA GLY A 29 14.94 28.22 -9.15
C GLY A 29 14.73 26.75 -8.79
N ASN A 30 14.78 26.41 -7.49
CA ASN A 30 14.56 25.07 -6.95
C ASN A 30 13.19 24.92 -6.26
N GLY A 31 12.28 25.90 -6.40
CA GLY A 31 10.94 25.83 -5.80
C GLY A 31 10.88 26.07 -4.30
N GLN A 32 11.97 26.55 -3.68
CA GLN A 32 12.00 26.89 -2.26
C GLN A 32 11.44 28.29 -2.03
N PHE A 33 10.70 28.48 -0.93
CA PHE A 33 10.20 29.79 -0.52
C PHE A 33 11.19 30.43 0.44
N LEU A 34 11.69 31.60 0.05
CA LEU A 34 12.47 32.48 0.90
C LEU A 34 11.52 33.52 1.48
N LEU A 35 11.44 33.53 2.81
CA LEU A 35 10.64 34.47 3.56
C LEU A 35 11.58 35.36 4.35
N ASP A 36 11.55 36.65 4.06
CA ASP A 36 12.23 37.66 4.86
C ASP A 36 11.19 38.41 5.70
N PHE A 37 11.41 38.41 7.01
CA PHE A 37 10.62 39.18 7.96
C PHE A 37 11.55 39.93 8.91
N SER A 38 11.16 41.14 9.29
CA SER A 38 11.85 41.95 10.29
C SER A 38 11.04 41.95 11.58
N LEU A 39 11.67 41.53 12.68
CA LEU A 39 11.07 41.56 14.01
C LEU A 39 11.77 42.62 14.87
N SER A 40 11.00 43.50 15.49
CA SER A 40 11.51 44.52 16.40
C SER A 40 11.82 43.96 17.80
N GLU A 41 11.24 42.82 18.16
CA GLU A 41 11.40 42.14 19.45
C GLU A 41 11.36 40.60 19.24
N PRO A 42 11.93 39.79 20.17
CA PRO A 42 11.81 38.34 20.13
C PRO A 42 10.34 37.89 20.11
N GLN A 43 9.96 37.08 19.13
CA GLN A 43 8.60 36.57 18.98
C GLN A 43 8.61 35.12 18.48
N THR A 44 7.60 34.37 18.90
CA THR A 44 7.27 33.07 18.28
C THR A 44 6.38 33.34 17.07
N VAL A 45 6.80 32.86 15.90
CA VAL A 45 6.07 33.00 14.65
C VAL A 45 5.55 31.62 14.24
N SER A 46 4.24 31.54 14.05
CA SER A 46 3.57 30.41 13.40
C SER A 46 3.19 30.85 11.99
N LEU A 47 3.52 30.02 11.01
CA LEU A 47 3.22 30.27 9.60
C LEU A 47 2.28 29.19 9.11
N ASP A 48 1.28 29.56 8.32
CA ASP A 48 0.44 28.61 7.60
C ASP A 48 0.71 28.74 6.10
N LEU A 49 0.96 27.62 5.43
CA LEU A 49 1.08 27.58 3.98
C LEU A 49 -0.29 27.30 3.38
N THR A 50 -0.86 28.26 2.63
CA THR A 50 -2.08 28.02 1.87
C THR A 50 -1.77 27.82 0.40
N VAL A 51 -2.00 26.62 -0.12
CA VAL A 51 -1.85 26.31 -1.56
C VAL A 51 -3.23 26.43 -2.20
N THR A 52 -3.34 27.25 -3.24
CA THR A 52 -4.59 27.44 -3.99
C THR A 52 -4.41 26.98 -5.43
N ASP A 53 -5.33 26.15 -5.94
CA ASP A 53 -5.31 25.72 -7.33
C ASP A 53 -5.89 26.78 -8.29
N GLY A 54 -5.81 26.54 -9.60
CA GLY A 54 -6.37 27.43 -10.62
C GLY A 54 -7.91 27.58 -10.56
N ASN A 55 -8.59 26.79 -9.73
CA ASN A 55 -10.05 26.81 -9.52
C ASN A 55 -10.43 27.45 -8.17
N GLN A 56 -9.47 28.07 -7.46
CA GLN A 56 -9.65 28.67 -6.14
C GLN A 56 -9.94 27.68 -4.99
N ASN A 57 -9.62 26.40 -5.15
CA ASN A 57 -9.61 25.48 -4.03
C ASN A 57 -8.34 25.68 -3.22
N SER A 58 -8.45 25.86 -1.90
CA SER A 58 -7.32 26.15 -1.02
C SER A 58 -7.12 25.06 0.04
N VAL A 59 -5.87 24.67 0.27
CA VAL A 59 -5.46 23.79 1.37
C VAL A 59 -4.45 24.54 2.24
N THR A 60 -4.73 24.61 3.54
CA THR A 60 -3.86 25.25 4.53
C THR A 60 -3.11 24.20 5.34
N VAL A 61 -1.78 24.25 5.31
CA VAL A 61 -0.89 23.37 6.07
C VAL A 61 -0.22 24.20 7.18
N PRO A 62 -0.46 23.88 8.47
CA PRO A 62 0.21 24.56 9.55
C PRO A 62 1.70 24.18 9.57
N LEU A 63 2.58 25.17 9.62
CA LEU A 63 4.02 24.94 9.74
C LEU A 63 4.46 24.95 11.22
N PRO A 64 5.56 24.26 11.57
CA PRO A 64 6.10 24.29 12.91
C PRO A 64 6.36 25.72 13.39
N ALA A 65 5.94 26.04 14.61
CA ALA A 65 6.23 27.33 15.22
C ALA A 65 7.75 27.49 15.42
N ALA A 66 8.30 28.58 14.92
CA ALA A 66 9.70 28.94 15.14
C ALA A 66 9.79 30.12 16.12
N THR A 67 10.67 30.03 17.11
CA THR A 67 10.91 31.12 18.05
C THR A 67 12.20 31.83 17.66
N PHE A 68 12.09 33.13 17.34
CA PHE A 68 13.22 33.95 16.97
C PHE A 68 13.61 34.84 18.15
N SER A 69 14.90 34.82 18.52
CA SER A 69 15.44 35.71 19.55
C SER A 69 16.75 36.35 19.09
N GLY A 70 16.85 37.68 19.23
CA GLY A 70 18.02 38.46 18.84
C GLY A 70 17.67 39.96 18.66
N PRO A 71 18.67 40.86 18.66
CA PRO A 71 18.46 42.26 18.26
C PRO A 71 17.99 42.34 16.81
N ALA A 72 17.25 43.39 16.44
CA ALA A 72 16.70 43.60 15.10
C ALA A 72 17.74 43.29 14.00
N ALA A 73 17.61 42.12 13.40
CA ALA A 73 18.48 41.62 12.35
C ALA A 73 17.59 41.01 11.28
N LEU A 74 17.88 41.34 10.01
CA LEU A 74 17.33 40.60 8.88
C LEU A 74 17.70 39.12 9.08
N THR A 75 16.68 38.32 9.37
CA THR A 75 16.85 36.89 9.56
C THR A 75 16.23 36.21 8.34
N THR A 76 17.04 35.95 7.34
CA THR A 76 16.61 35.15 6.19
C THR A 76 16.45 33.71 6.65
N SER A 77 15.20 33.27 6.75
CA SER A 77 14.88 31.88 7.02
C SER A 77 14.51 31.22 5.69
N THR A 78 15.31 30.26 5.25
CA THR A 78 14.97 29.45 4.08
C THR A 78 13.97 28.40 4.52
N LEU A 79 12.70 28.55 4.13
CA LEU A 79 11.74 27.46 4.22
C LEU A 79 11.95 26.59 2.97
N THR A 80 12.76 25.56 3.12
CA THR A 80 12.81 24.49 2.13
C THR A 80 11.54 23.68 2.28
N LEU A 81 10.57 23.92 1.41
CA LEU A 81 9.62 22.87 1.09
C LEU A 81 10.41 21.86 0.28
N ASP A 82 10.83 20.76 0.90
CA ASP A 82 11.35 19.60 0.16
C ASP A 82 10.18 18.95 -0.60
N GLY A 83 9.76 19.62 -1.66
CA GLY A 83 9.04 19.08 -2.81
C GLY A 83 10.04 18.79 -3.94
N VAL A 84 11.17 18.19 -3.56
CA VAL A 84 12.14 17.57 -4.45
C VAL A 84 11.42 16.46 -5.23
N PRO A 85 11.66 16.31 -6.55
CA PRO A 85 11.41 15.05 -7.24
C PRO A 85 12.23 13.95 -6.55
N GLY A 86 11.57 13.23 -5.63
CA GLY A 86 12.22 12.34 -4.66
C GLY A 86 11.56 12.40 -3.29
N THR A 87 10.24 12.61 -3.26
CA THR A 87 9.39 12.68 -2.06
C THR A 87 9.72 11.61 -1.04
N VAL A 88 9.86 12.01 0.22
CA VAL A 88 9.68 11.11 1.36
C VAL A 88 8.29 10.51 1.20
N ILE A 89 8.24 9.23 0.82
CA ILE A 89 7.05 8.42 0.95
C ILE A 89 6.78 8.37 2.45
N ALA A 90 5.86 9.20 2.95
CA ALA A 90 5.37 8.98 4.29
C ALA A 90 4.79 7.56 4.30
N PRO A 91 5.21 6.68 5.22
CA PRO A 91 4.67 5.34 5.30
C PRO A 91 3.15 5.44 5.37
N TRP A 92 2.49 4.56 4.62
CA TRP A 92 1.06 4.58 4.49
C TRP A 92 0.38 4.50 5.87
N ASN A 93 -0.62 5.36 6.10
CA ASN A 93 -1.36 5.43 7.36
C ASN A 93 -2.85 5.19 7.07
N PRO A 94 -3.42 4.06 7.53
CA PRO A 94 -4.82 3.71 7.30
C PRO A 94 -5.83 4.76 7.77
N SER A 95 -5.53 5.47 8.85
CA SER A 95 -6.47 6.43 9.46
C SER A 95 -6.56 7.75 8.70
N SER A 96 -5.42 8.26 8.18
CA SER A 96 -5.38 9.52 7.46
C SER A 96 -5.51 9.35 5.95
N ASN A 97 -5.13 8.18 5.42
CA ASN A 97 -5.10 7.89 3.99
C ASN A 97 -5.59 6.47 3.69
N PRO A 98 -6.87 6.14 3.88
CA PRO A 98 -7.31 4.77 3.64
C PRO A 98 -7.07 4.40 2.16
N VAL A 99 -6.64 3.16 1.90
CA VAL A 99 -6.45 2.61 0.54
C VAL A 99 -7.70 2.90 -0.31
N THR A 100 -8.87 2.80 0.31
CA THR A 100 -10.14 3.10 -0.33
C THR A 100 -10.24 4.54 -0.84
N ARG A 101 -9.62 5.52 -0.19
CA ARG A 101 -9.61 6.90 -0.70
C ARG A 101 -8.61 7.08 -1.83
N VAL A 102 -7.39 6.54 -1.70
CA VAL A 102 -6.34 6.65 -2.74
C VAL A 102 -6.81 6.05 -4.06
N PHE A 103 -7.41 4.86 -4.01
CA PHE A 103 -7.84 4.13 -5.19
C PHE A 103 -9.31 4.39 -5.58
N GLY A 104 -9.91 5.47 -5.05
CA GLY A 104 -11.25 5.91 -5.45
C GLY A 104 -12.42 5.00 -5.00
N ALA A 105 -12.16 4.06 -4.11
CA ALA A 105 -13.13 3.17 -3.47
C ALA A 105 -13.93 3.83 -2.33
N SER A 106 -13.73 5.12 -2.02
CA SER A 106 -14.58 5.88 -1.09
C SER A 106 -16.06 5.89 -1.50
N VAL A 107 -16.33 5.69 -2.80
CA VAL A 107 -17.67 5.54 -3.38
C VAL A 107 -18.31 4.17 -3.08
N LEU A 108 -17.53 3.18 -2.65
CA LEU A 108 -17.99 1.80 -2.37
C LEU A 108 -18.64 1.64 -0.98
N SER A 109 -18.61 2.66 -0.12
CA SER A 109 -19.27 2.63 1.20
C SER A 109 -20.79 2.38 1.11
N ASN A 110 -21.41 2.69 -0.03
CA ASN A 110 -22.81 2.38 -0.30
C ASN A 110 -23.05 0.90 -0.64
N GLU A 111 -22.05 0.19 -1.17
CA GLU A 111 -22.17 -1.21 -1.57
C GLU A 111 -22.21 -2.14 -0.35
N THR A 112 -21.39 -1.89 0.67
CA THR A 112 -21.43 -2.66 1.93
C THR A 112 -22.80 -2.56 2.62
N ALA A 113 -23.45 -1.38 2.56
CA ALA A 113 -24.80 -1.20 3.09
C ALA A 113 -25.87 -1.95 2.29
N ALA A 114 -25.64 -2.15 0.98
CA ALA A 114 -26.57 -2.84 0.09
C ALA A 114 -26.39 -4.37 0.08
N HIS A 115 -25.15 -4.85 0.26
CA HIS A 115 -24.77 -6.25 0.09
C HIS A 115 -24.38 -6.97 1.38
N GLY A 116 -24.29 -6.26 2.50
CA GLY A 116 -23.79 -6.82 3.76
C GLY A 116 -22.26 -6.82 3.85
N PRO A 117 -21.69 -7.38 4.93
CA PRO A 117 -20.25 -7.50 5.07
C PRO A 117 -19.69 -8.43 3.98
N ALA A 118 -18.51 -8.10 3.46
CA ALA A 118 -17.79 -9.04 2.60
C ALA A 118 -17.32 -10.23 3.42
N HIS A 119 -17.47 -11.44 2.88
CA HIS A 119 -16.91 -12.66 3.46
C HIS A 119 -15.58 -12.98 2.77
N LEU A 120 -14.50 -12.83 3.50
CA LEU A 120 -13.13 -12.97 3.01
C LEU A 120 -12.49 -14.22 3.60
N ALA A 121 -11.70 -14.93 2.81
CA ALA A 121 -10.85 -16.02 3.25
C ALA A 121 -9.38 -15.67 2.98
N VAL A 122 -8.50 -16.02 3.92
CA VAL A 122 -7.05 -15.86 3.78
C VAL A 122 -6.36 -17.20 4.03
N PHE A 123 -5.39 -17.52 3.17
CA PHE A 123 -4.53 -18.69 3.36
C PHE A 123 -3.34 -18.35 4.25
N THR A 124 -3.01 -19.26 5.17
CA THR A 124 -1.72 -19.26 5.85
C THR A 124 -1.12 -20.66 5.89
N ALA A 125 0.20 -20.75 5.69
CA ALA A 125 0.94 -22.01 5.70
C ALA A 125 1.13 -22.60 7.12
N GLY A 126 0.82 -21.83 8.17
CA GLY A 126 1.02 -22.26 9.55
C GLY A 126 -0.01 -21.78 10.55
N ASP A 127 0.19 -22.19 11.80
CA ASP A 127 -0.69 -21.96 12.94
C ASP A 127 -0.81 -20.46 13.27
N ALA A 128 -2.05 -19.94 13.28
CA ALA A 128 -2.36 -18.54 13.57
C ALA A 128 -2.69 -18.26 15.05
N THR A 129 -2.57 -19.26 15.93
CA THR A 129 -3.03 -19.20 17.33
C THR A 129 -2.36 -18.12 18.20
N SER A 130 -1.21 -17.58 17.78
CA SER A 130 -0.50 -16.54 18.53
C SER A 130 -0.85 -15.11 18.14
N ILE A 131 -1.36 -14.83 16.93
CA ILE A 131 -1.21 -13.47 16.36
C ILE A 131 -2.45 -12.83 15.75
N SER A 132 -3.36 -13.59 15.15
CA SER A 132 -4.37 -12.96 14.29
C SER A 132 -5.32 -12.01 15.04
N GLN A 133 -5.83 -12.37 16.22
CA GLN A 133 -6.87 -11.54 16.85
C GLN A 133 -6.31 -10.34 17.62
N SER A 134 -5.21 -10.49 18.36
CA SER A 134 -4.66 -9.38 19.16
C SER A 134 -4.05 -8.30 18.28
N ASP A 135 -3.36 -8.69 17.22
CA ASP A 135 -2.63 -7.75 16.37
C ASP A 135 -3.60 -6.98 15.48
N VAL A 136 -4.60 -7.66 14.95
CA VAL A 136 -5.71 -7.01 14.23
C VAL A 136 -6.49 -6.08 15.16
N THR A 137 -6.82 -6.50 16.39
CA THR A 137 -7.51 -5.63 17.35
C THR A 137 -6.68 -4.39 17.68
N HIS A 138 -5.37 -4.57 17.86
CA HIS A 138 -4.44 -3.47 18.15
C HIS A 138 -4.35 -2.50 16.97
N PHE A 139 -4.18 -3.02 15.75
CA PHE A 139 -4.13 -2.24 14.52
C PHE A 139 -5.43 -1.44 14.31
N ALA A 140 -6.58 -2.12 14.38
CA ALA A 140 -7.91 -1.52 14.29
C ALA A 140 -8.08 -0.37 15.31
N THR A 141 -7.66 -0.60 16.55
CA THR A 141 -7.72 0.40 17.63
C THR A 141 -6.79 1.58 17.37
N GLN A 142 -5.56 1.30 16.94
CA GLN A 142 -4.54 2.32 16.66
C GLN A 142 -4.97 3.25 15.53
N PHE A 143 -5.68 2.73 14.52
CA PHE A 143 -6.10 3.50 13.36
C PHE A 143 -7.59 3.89 13.37
N GLY A 144 -8.32 3.60 14.45
CA GLY A 144 -9.73 3.97 14.60
C GLY A 144 -10.66 3.29 13.59
N LEU A 145 -10.31 2.07 13.18
CA LEU A 145 -11.08 1.25 12.23
C LEU A 145 -12.17 0.45 12.95
N ALA A 146 -13.14 -0.04 12.18
CA ALA A 146 -14.13 -0.97 12.69
C ALA A 146 -13.49 -2.35 12.91
N GLN A 147 -13.63 -2.89 14.13
CA GLN A 147 -13.09 -4.20 14.48
C GLN A 147 -13.60 -5.28 13.53
N PRO A 148 -12.72 -5.99 12.80
CA PRO A 148 -13.13 -7.08 11.93
C PRO A 148 -13.48 -8.31 12.77
N ASN A 149 -14.33 -9.17 12.20
CA ASN A 149 -14.61 -10.48 12.78
C ASN A 149 -13.66 -11.51 12.17
N VAL A 150 -12.57 -11.82 12.87
CA VAL A 150 -11.56 -12.78 12.41
C VAL A 150 -11.79 -14.13 13.08
N THR A 151 -11.84 -15.19 12.28
CA THR A 151 -12.04 -16.56 12.78
C THR A 151 -11.12 -17.55 12.09
N VAL A 152 -10.62 -18.55 12.81
CA VAL A 152 -9.97 -19.71 12.18
C VAL A 152 -11.06 -20.67 11.72
N ALA A 153 -11.35 -20.66 10.41
CA ALA A 153 -12.40 -21.48 9.80
C ALA A 153 -11.93 -22.90 9.48
N TYR A 154 -10.62 -23.06 9.27
CA TYR A 154 -9.99 -24.36 9.01
C TYR A 154 -8.59 -24.41 9.60
N SER A 155 -8.31 -25.51 10.32
CA SER A 155 -6.98 -25.89 10.80
C SER A 155 -6.65 -27.28 10.28
N GLY A 156 -6.00 -27.33 9.12
CA GLY A 156 -5.69 -28.56 8.40
C GLY A 156 -4.50 -29.34 8.95
N PRO A 157 -4.39 -30.64 8.61
CA PRO A 157 -3.19 -31.41 8.91
C PRO A 157 -1.96 -30.79 8.22
N ASN A 158 -0.81 -30.87 8.90
CA ASN A 158 0.47 -30.31 8.45
C ASN A 158 0.51 -28.78 8.29
N ALA A 159 -0.44 -28.03 8.85
CA ALA A 159 -0.20 -26.62 9.13
C ALA A 159 1.11 -26.53 9.92
N CYS A 160 2.05 -25.72 9.43
CA CYS A 160 3.31 -25.56 10.10
C CYS A 160 3.14 -24.97 11.49
N THR A 161 3.85 -25.52 12.46
CA THR A 161 4.14 -24.84 13.72
C THR A 161 5.39 -23.97 13.58
N ALA A 162 5.59 -23.04 14.51
CA ALA A 162 6.84 -22.26 14.63
C ALA A 162 8.11 -23.14 14.63
N THR A 163 8.01 -24.41 15.03
CA THR A 163 9.12 -25.37 15.06
C THR A 163 9.27 -26.17 13.75
N SER A 164 8.22 -26.30 12.95
CA SER A 164 8.18 -27.21 11.79
C SER A 164 8.23 -26.51 10.43
N CYS A 165 7.98 -25.19 10.38
CA CYS A 165 8.25 -24.43 9.17
C CYS A 165 9.73 -24.03 9.12
N GLY A 166 10.38 -24.31 7.98
CA GLY A 166 11.77 -23.92 7.77
C GLY A 166 11.93 -22.41 7.96
N THR A 167 13.06 -21.99 8.50
CA THR A 167 13.41 -20.59 8.83
C THR A 167 13.51 -19.64 7.63
N ALA A 168 13.05 -20.07 6.45
CA ALA A 168 13.13 -19.34 5.18
C ALA A 168 11.82 -18.62 4.82
N MET A 169 10.75 -18.82 5.60
CA MET A 169 9.54 -18.01 5.46
C MET A 169 9.73 -16.73 6.27
N VAL A 170 9.26 -15.58 5.75
CA VAL A 170 8.85 -14.45 6.60
C VAL A 170 8.06 -15.07 7.77
N PRO A 171 8.28 -14.66 9.03
CA PRO A 171 7.52 -15.22 10.13
C PRO A 171 6.04 -15.25 9.74
N ILE A 172 5.42 -16.44 9.74
CA ILE A 172 4.02 -16.65 9.28
C ILE A 172 3.08 -15.60 9.89
N GLU A 173 3.41 -15.27 11.12
CA GLU A 173 3.00 -14.15 11.95
C GLU A 173 2.97 -12.77 11.26
N GLU A 174 4.07 -12.34 10.65
CA GLU A 174 4.18 -11.06 9.94
C GLU A 174 3.33 -11.03 8.66
N GLU A 175 3.37 -12.11 7.86
CA GLU A 175 2.60 -12.20 6.61
C GLU A 175 1.10 -12.19 6.87
N LEU A 176 0.63 -13.06 7.78
CA LEU A 176 -0.78 -13.12 8.14
C LEU A 176 -1.26 -11.81 8.79
N SER A 177 -0.42 -11.18 9.62
CA SER A 177 -0.76 -9.85 10.17
C SER A 177 -0.95 -8.82 9.08
N LEU A 178 -0.05 -8.78 8.10
CA LEU A 178 -0.14 -7.87 6.97
C LEU A 178 -1.42 -8.13 6.16
N ASP A 179 -1.70 -9.37 5.80
CA ASP A 179 -2.90 -9.75 5.06
C ASP A 179 -4.19 -9.28 5.77
N LEU A 180 -4.31 -9.58 7.07
CA LEU A 180 -5.48 -9.22 7.85
C LEU A 180 -5.66 -7.70 7.97
N GLN A 181 -4.57 -6.97 8.21
CA GLN A 181 -4.59 -5.50 8.31
C GLN A 181 -4.92 -4.84 6.96
N MET A 182 -4.40 -5.37 5.85
CA MET A 182 -4.70 -4.86 4.51
C MET A 182 -6.13 -5.19 4.08
N MET A 183 -6.67 -6.36 4.44
CA MET A 183 -8.07 -6.69 4.25
C MET A 183 -8.99 -5.79 5.07
N GLU A 184 -8.68 -5.57 6.34
CA GLU A 184 -9.48 -4.70 7.22
C GLU A 184 -9.55 -3.27 6.67
N THR A 185 -8.44 -2.76 6.13
CA THR A 185 -8.38 -1.39 5.61
C THR A 185 -9.03 -1.23 4.25
N SER A 186 -9.05 -2.30 3.46
CA SER A 186 -9.70 -2.35 2.14
C SER A 186 -11.20 -2.64 2.25
N ALA A 187 -11.61 -3.44 3.23
CA ALA A 187 -12.99 -3.84 3.51
C ALA A 187 -13.28 -3.80 5.03
N PRO A 188 -13.42 -2.61 5.64
CA PRO A 188 -13.68 -2.47 7.06
C PRO A 188 -14.98 -3.16 7.48
N GLY A 189 -14.93 -3.92 8.59
CA GLY A 189 -16.08 -4.66 9.12
C GLY A 189 -16.44 -5.95 8.36
N SER A 190 -15.55 -6.45 7.51
CA SER A 190 -15.68 -7.75 6.87
C SER A 190 -15.58 -8.90 7.89
N ASP A 191 -16.15 -10.05 7.50
CA ASP A 191 -15.91 -11.33 8.16
C ASP A 191 -14.71 -11.99 7.49
N ILE A 192 -13.63 -12.21 8.23
CA ILE A 192 -12.38 -12.77 7.71
C ILE A 192 -12.17 -14.18 8.28
N GLN A 193 -12.04 -15.15 7.39
CA GLN A 193 -11.83 -16.56 7.69
C GLN A 193 -10.39 -16.97 7.39
N ILE A 194 -9.67 -17.45 8.40
CA ILE A 194 -8.31 -17.96 8.26
C ILE A 194 -8.38 -19.45 7.93
N TYR A 195 -7.70 -19.83 6.86
CA TYR A 195 -7.50 -21.21 6.44
C TYR A 195 -6.03 -21.61 6.62
N GLU A 196 -5.75 -22.24 7.76
CA GLU A 196 -4.43 -22.78 8.10
C GLU A 196 -4.28 -24.15 7.44
N ALA A 197 -3.33 -24.30 6.52
CA ALA A 197 -3.12 -25.59 5.87
C ALA A 197 -1.68 -25.81 5.44
N GLY A 198 -1.21 -27.05 5.51
CA GLY A 198 0.10 -27.44 4.98
C GLY A 198 0.23 -27.39 3.46
N SER A 199 -0.83 -27.01 2.73
CA SER A 199 -0.76 -26.77 1.28
C SER A 199 -1.91 -25.86 0.82
N LEU A 200 -1.62 -25.00 -0.16
CA LEU A 200 -2.61 -24.14 -0.84
C LEU A 200 -3.83 -24.93 -1.31
N ARG A 201 -3.60 -26.07 -1.98
CA ARG A 201 -4.68 -26.94 -2.48
C ARG A 201 -5.62 -27.39 -1.37
N SER A 202 -5.10 -27.74 -0.20
CA SER A 202 -5.95 -28.15 0.93
C SER A 202 -6.77 -26.98 1.46
N ALA A 203 -6.22 -25.76 1.49
CA ALA A 203 -6.97 -24.58 1.92
C ALA A 203 -8.09 -24.27 0.92
N LEU A 204 -7.77 -24.17 -0.38
CA LEU A 204 -8.75 -23.90 -1.42
C LEU A 204 -9.87 -24.95 -1.43
N ASN A 205 -9.53 -26.23 -1.27
CA ASN A 205 -10.53 -27.29 -1.25
C ASN A 205 -11.52 -27.12 -0.08
N GLN A 206 -11.07 -26.54 1.04
CA GLN A 206 -11.93 -26.29 2.19
C GLN A 206 -12.74 -25.02 2.01
N VAL A 207 -12.18 -23.98 1.39
CA VAL A 207 -12.91 -22.77 1.02
C VAL A 207 -14.09 -23.13 0.10
N VAL A 208 -13.82 -23.88 -0.98
CA VAL A 208 -14.84 -24.40 -1.91
C VAL A 208 -15.85 -25.29 -1.17
N ALA A 209 -15.39 -26.28 -0.41
CA ALA A 209 -16.30 -27.21 0.28
C ALA A 209 -17.19 -26.54 1.34
N GLN A 210 -16.75 -25.42 1.93
CA GLN A 210 -17.52 -24.67 2.92
C GLN A 210 -18.44 -23.63 2.27
N ASP A 211 -18.07 -23.09 1.11
CA ASP A 211 -18.82 -22.05 0.37
C ASP A 211 -19.20 -20.86 1.28
N THR A 212 -18.25 -20.42 2.11
CA THR A 212 -18.48 -19.34 3.10
C THR A 212 -17.80 -18.03 2.78
N ALA A 213 -16.96 -17.97 1.74
CA ALA A 213 -16.19 -16.78 1.38
C ALA A 213 -16.42 -16.40 -0.09
N ASN A 214 -16.54 -15.11 -0.36
CA ASN A 214 -16.66 -14.57 -1.72
C ASN A 214 -15.30 -14.27 -2.36
N VAL A 215 -14.28 -14.05 -1.53
CA VAL A 215 -12.91 -13.78 -1.97
C VAL A 215 -11.96 -14.65 -1.17
N PHE A 216 -11.04 -15.33 -1.85
CA PHE A 216 -9.95 -16.08 -1.25
C PHE A 216 -8.60 -15.44 -1.63
N SER A 217 -7.93 -14.84 -0.65
CA SER A 217 -6.65 -14.17 -0.85
C SER A 217 -5.47 -15.04 -0.47
N ILE A 218 -4.44 -14.97 -1.31
CA ILE A 218 -3.23 -15.78 -1.19
C ILE A 218 -2.02 -14.87 -1.40
N SER A 219 -1.25 -14.65 -0.34
CA SER A 219 0.02 -13.91 -0.39
C SER A 219 1.24 -14.84 -0.41
N TYR A 220 1.05 -16.05 -0.91
CA TYR A 220 2.10 -17.07 -1.04
C TYR A 220 2.25 -17.51 -2.49
N GLY A 221 3.50 -17.71 -2.89
CA GLY A 221 3.83 -18.27 -4.19
C GLY A 221 5.23 -18.88 -4.21
N VAL A 222 5.52 -19.60 -5.28
CA VAL A 222 6.85 -20.13 -5.60
C VAL A 222 7.08 -19.97 -7.10
N GLY A 223 8.34 -19.89 -7.54
CA GLY A 223 8.66 -19.85 -8.96
C GLY A 223 8.06 -21.03 -9.73
N GLU A 224 7.52 -20.78 -10.91
CA GLU A 224 7.08 -21.82 -11.83
C GLU A 224 8.32 -22.60 -12.31
N ILE A 225 8.65 -23.73 -11.67
CA ILE A 225 9.81 -24.52 -12.12
C ILE A 225 9.35 -25.38 -13.31
N PRO A 226 9.89 -25.20 -14.53
CA PRO A 226 9.42 -25.90 -15.73
C PRO A 226 9.65 -27.43 -15.69
N GLU A 227 10.55 -27.91 -14.84
CA GLU A 227 11.14 -29.25 -14.95
C GLU A 227 10.71 -30.23 -13.85
N GLN A 228 9.94 -29.80 -12.86
CA GLN A 228 9.45 -30.70 -11.82
C GLN A 228 8.07 -31.26 -12.18
N GLN A 229 8.05 -32.47 -12.74
CA GLN A 229 6.82 -33.25 -13.03
C GLN A 229 5.89 -33.40 -11.82
N TYR A 230 6.40 -33.26 -10.60
CA TYR A 230 5.61 -33.25 -9.36
C TYR A 230 4.66 -32.04 -9.31
N TYR A 231 5.09 -30.88 -9.84
CA TYR A 231 4.28 -29.68 -9.90
C TYR A 231 3.27 -29.71 -11.04
N ILE A 232 3.51 -30.38 -12.18
CA ILE A 232 2.52 -30.41 -13.27
C ILE A 232 1.19 -31.05 -12.82
N ASN A 233 1.25 -32.13 -12.04
CA ASN A 233 0.04 -32.73 -11.46
C ASN A 233 -0.53 -31.91 -10.29
N ALA A 234 0.30 -31.17 -9.56
CA ALA A 234 -0.17 -30.28 -8.51
C ALA A 234 -0.86 -29.03 -9.10
N GLN A 235 -0.32 -28.48 -10.19
CA GLN A 235 -0.80 -27.35 -10.97
C GLN A 235 -2.11 -27.68 -11.66
N SER A 236 -2.20 -28.82 -12.37
CA SER A 236 -3.44 -29.22 -13.04
C SER A 236 -4.59 -29.47 -12.05
N ASN A 237 -4.29 -30.05 -10.88
CA ASN A 237 -5.27 -30.24 -9.81
C ASN A 237 -5.65 -28.92 -9.12
N TRP A 238 -4.72 -27.96 -9.05
CA TRP A 238 -5.01 -26.62 -8.54
C TRP A 238 -5.91 -25.85 -9.49
N ASP A 239 -5.56 -25.80 -10.77
CA ASP A 239 -6.32 -25.09 -11.80
C ASP A 239 -7.75 -25.62 -11.90
N THR A 240 -7.94 -26.94 -11.82
CA THR A 240 -9.27 -27.56 -11.80
C THR A 240 -10.09 -27.08 -10.59
N LEU A 241 -9.45 -26.98 -9.42
CA LEU A 241 -10.12 -26.55 -8.19
C LEU A 241 -10.36 -25.03 -8.16
N ALA A 242 -9.47 -24.23 -8.76
CA ALA A 242 -9.66 -22.80 -8.94
C ALA A 242 -10.76 -22.50 -9.96
N GLU A 243 -10.87 -23.31 -11.02
CA GLU A 243 -11.99 -23.28 -11.95
C GLU A 243 -13.32 -23.59 -11.25
N GLU A 244 -13.36 -24.61 -10.39
CA GLU A 244 -14.52 -24.95 -9.55
C GLU A 244 -14.90 -23.78 -8.61
N ALA A 245 -13.93 -23.21 -7.90
CA ALA A 245 -14.14 -22.05 -7.03
C ALA A 245 -14.74 -20.86 -7.80
N ASN A 246 -14.21 -20.54 -8.98
CA ASN A 246 -14.76 -19.48 -9.83
C ASN A 246 -16.19 -19.80 -10.30
N ALA A 247 -16.50 -21.07 -10.57
CA ALA A 247 -17.85 -21.49 -10.95
C ALA A 247 -18.86 -21.34 -9.80
N GLU A 248 -18.39 -21.44 -8.55
CA GLU A 248 -19.17 -21.15 -7.33
C GLU A 248 -19.24 -19.65 -7.01
N GLY A 249 -18.51 -18.80 -7.74
CA GLY A 249 -18.51 -17.35 -7.55
C GLY A 249 -17.49 -16.86 -6.51
N ILE A 250 -16.52 -17.71 -6.15
CA ILE A 250 -15.41 -17.36 -5.26
C ILE A 250 -14.29 -16.73 -6.10
N THR A 251 -13.98 -15.47 -5.83
CA THR A 251 -12.85 -14.77 -6.47
C THR A 251 -11.55 -15.17 -5.79
N ILE A 252 -10.57 -15.68 -6.54
CA ILE A 252 -9.25 -15.98 -6.00
C ILE A 252 -8.28 -14.85 -6.37
N THR A 253 -7.64 -14.25 -5.36
CA THR A 253 -6.58 -13.24 -5.55
C THR A 253 -5.24 -13.80 -5.10
N VAL A 254 -4.20 -13.62 -5.91
CA VAL A 254 -2.86 -14.17 -5.62
C VAL A 254 -1.80 -13.10 -5.84
N SER A 255 -0.85 -12.95 -4.91
CA SER A 255 0.32 -12.08 -5.13
C SER A 255 1.16 -12.57 -6.31
N ALA A 256 1.59 -11.65 -7.19
CA ALA A 256 2.39 -11.99 -8.37
C ALA A 256 3.83 -12.39 -8.05
N GLY A 257 4.25 -12.24 -6.80
CA GLY A 257 5.63 -12.47 -6.33
C GLY A 257 6.40 -11.16 -6.12
N ASP A 258 7.45 -11.25 -5.30
CA ASP A 258 8.29 -10.11 -4.89
C ASP A 258 9.64 -10.09 -5.59
N SER A 259 9.92 -11.07 -6.46
CA SER A 259 11.19 -11.22 -7.16
C SER A 259 11.18 -10.63 -8.58
N GLY A 260 10.19 -9.79 -8.89
CA GLY A 260 10.00 -9.23 -10.22
C GLY A 260 9.80 -10.32 -11.28
N GLY A 261 10.57 -10.27 -12.37
CA GLY A 261 10.47 -11.23 -13.47
C GLY A 261 11.18 -12.57 -13.21
N TYR A 262 11.75 -12.81 -12.03
CA TYR A 262 12.67 -13.92 -11.75
C TYR A 262 12.25 -14.72 -10.51
N GLU A 263 10.95 -14.98 -10.36
CA GLU A 263 10.42 -15.67 -9.18
C GLU A 263 11.00 -17.09 -9.04
N GLY A 264 11.60 -17.36 -7.88
CA GLY A 264 12.25 -18.66 -7.59
C GLY A 264 13.50 -18.97 -8.43
N ALA A 265 13.99 -18.03 -9.25
CA ALA A 265 15.20 -18.21 -10.04
C ALA A 265 16.45 -18.23 -9.14
N LEU A 266 17.38 -19.14 -9.43
CA LEU A 266 18.70 -19.13 -8.83
C LEU A 266 19.56 -18.00 -9.42
N GLU A 267 20.59 -17.55 -8.70
CA GLU A 267 21.44 -16.39 -9.09
C GLU A 267 22.01 -16.48 -10.52
N TYR A 268 22.21 -17.69 -11.04
CA TYR A 268 22.76 -17.94 -12.37
C TYR A 268 21.69 -18.16 -13.46
N GLU A 269 20.41 -18.21 -13.09
CA GLU A 269 19.29 -18.34 -14.01
C GLU A 269 18.90 -16.97 -14.53
N THR A 270 18.83 -16.84 -15.86
CA THR A 270 18.53 -15.58 -16.54
C THR A 270 17.19 -15.63 -17.29
N GLN A 271 16.48 -16.76 -17.17
CA GLN A 271 15.18 -16.92 -17.78
C GLN A 271 14.13 -16.33 -16.85
N PRO A 272 13.17 -15.53 -17.36
CA PRO A 272 12.05 -15.08 -16.57
C PRO A 272 11.26 -16.27 -16.03
N MET A 273 10.83 -16.17 -14.77
CA MET A 273 10.02 -17.16 -14.07
C MET A 273 8.88 -16.45 -13.35
N LEU A 274 7.65 -16.91 -13.58
CA LEU A 274 6.46 -16.36 -12.93
C LEU A 274 6.18 -17.07 -11.60
N SER A 275 5.43 -16.41 -10.72
CA SER A 275 4.93 -17.02 -9.50
C SER A 275 3.77 -18.00 -9.79
N TYR A 276 3.81 -19.17 -9.19
CA TYR A 276 2.69 -20.09 -9.04
C TYR A 276 2.15 -19.99 -7.59
N PRO A 277 0.82 -19.88 -7.37
CA PRO A 277 -0.26 -20.07 -8.35
C PRO A 277 -0.69 -18.83 -9.14
N ALA A 278 0.06 -17.73 -9.06
CA ALA A 278 -0.33 -16.47 -9.71
C ALA A 278 -0.39 -16.57 -11.25
N ASN A 279 0.31 -17.52 -11.86
CA ASN A 279 0.28 -17.81 -13.29
C ASN A 279 -0.97 -18.61 -13.75
N SER A 280 -1.84 -19.04 -12.84
CA SER A 280 -3.09 -19.75 -13.18
C SER A 280 -4.06 -18.83 -13.94
N PRO A 281 -4.74 -19.29 -15.00
CA PRO A 281 -5.74 -18.50 -15.71
C PRO A 281 -7.04 -18.32 -14.89
N TYR A 282 -7.17 -19.03 -13.77
CA TYR A 282 -8.35 -19.04 -12.91
C TYR A 282 -8.18 -18.17 -11.66
N VAL A 283 -7.16 -17.32 -11.61
CA VAL A 283 -6.94 -16.40 -10.48
C VAL A 283 -6.73 -14.97 -10.97
N THR A 284 -6.97 -14.01 -10.09
CA THR A 284 -6.57 -12.62 -10.29
C THR A 284 -5.18 -12.42 -9.68
N SER A 285 -4.16 -12.37 -10.53
CA SER A 285 -2.79 -12.06 -10.11
C SER A 285 -2.63 -10.56 -9.81
N LEU A 286 -2.10 -10.25 -8.63
CA LEU A 286 -1.92 -8.88 -8.13
C LEU A 286 -0.43 -8.55 -8.01
N GLY A 287 0.04 -7.61 -8.82
CA GLY A 287 1.41 -7.08 -8.75
C GLY A 287 1.56 -5.86 -7.83
N GLY A 288 2.80 -5.48 -7.56
CA GLY A 288 3.13 -4.31 -6.74
C GLY A 288 3.29 -3.02 -7.53
N LEU A 289 2.87 -1.90 -6.93
CA LEU A 289 3.11 -0.55 -7.42
C LEU A 289 3.83 0.27 -6.37
N GLU A 290 4.80 1.09 -6.81
CA GLU A 290 5.25 2.22 -6.02
C GLU A 290 4.31 3.41 -6.32
N THR A 291 3.56 3.83 -5.31
CA THR A 291 2.50 4.84 -5.47
C THR A 291 2.87 6.11 -4.72
N SER A 292 2.94 7.23 -5.44
CA SER A 292 3.05 8.57 -4.85
C SER A 292 1.67 9.18 -4.75
N VAL A 293 1.32 9.62 -3.53
CA VAL A 293 0.01 10.21 -3.22
C VAL A 293 0.22 11.67 -2.80
N SER A 294 -0.61 12.57 -3.32
CA SER A 294 -0.61 13.98 -2.91
C SER A 294 -1.16 14.16 -1.50
N PRO A 295 -0.92 15.33 -0.86
CA PRO A 295 -1.53 15.67 0.42
C PRO A 295 -3.08 15.67 0.41
N ILE A 296 -3.71 15.73 -0.77
CA ILE A 296 -5.16 15.67 -0.95
C ILE A 296 -5.67 14.27 -1.32
N PHE A 297 -4.80 13.27 -1.29
CA PHE A 297 -5.07 11.84 -1.52
C PHE A 297 -5.31 11.42 -2.97
N ASP A 298 -4.99 12.30 -3.92
CA ASP A 298 -4.94 11.95 -5.33
C ASP A 298 -3.62 11.23 -5.65
N ILE A 299 -3.69 10.19 -6.48
CA ILE A 299 -2.52 9.52 -7.03
C ILE A 299 -1.78 10.49 -7.96
N ASN A 300 -0.56 10.86 -7.59
CA ASN A 300 0.32 11.70 -8.41
C ASN A 300 1.02 10.87 -9.49
N GLN A 301 1.48 9.67 -9.11
CA GLN A 301 2.24 8.78 -9.96
C GLN A 301 2.14 7.35 -9.46
N ASN A 302 1.97 6.41 -10.39
CA ASN A 302 2.24 5.00 -10.16
C ASN A 302 3.50 4.62 -10.95
N ALA A 303 4.43 3.95 -10.29
CA ALA A 303 5.58 3.29 -10.89
C ALA A 303 5.54 1.80 -10.58
N LEU A 304 6.25 1.01 -11.40
CA LEU A 304 6.47 -0.39 -11.10
C LEU A 304 7.29 -0.50 -9.81
N TRP A 305 6.83 -1.33 -8.86
CA TRP A 305 7.60 -1.57 -7.64
C TRP A 305 8.95 -2.21 -7.98
N GLY A 306 10.02 -1.69 -7.39
CA GLY A 306 11.40 -2.12 -7.67
C GLY A 306 11.99 -1.58 -8.98
N ALA A 307 11.23 -0.83 -9.78
CA ALA A 307 11.83 -0.11 -10.89
C ALA A 307 12.63 1.08 -10.36
N ILE A 308 13.95 1.07 -10.59
CA ILE A 308 14.76 2.27 -10.38
C ILE A 308 14.16 3.36 -11.26
N LEU A 309 13.54 4.37 -10.64
CA LEU A 309 13.17 5.61 -11.29
C LEU A 309 14.46 6.30 -11.74
N VAL A 310 14.99 5.93 -12.90
CA VAL A 310 16.12 6.61 -13.51
C VAL A 310 15.62 8.00 -13.90
N PRO A 311 16.05 9.10 -13.26
CA PRO A 311 15.35 10.38 -13.36
C PRO A 311 15.41 11.09 -14.72
N ASN A 312 15.83 10.42 -15.81
CA ASN A 312 16.09 11.06 -17.11
C ASN A 312 15.84 10.20 -18.38
N CYS A 313 15.18 9.03 -18.34
CA CYS A 313 14.95 8.25 -19.57
C CYS A 313 13.66 8.69 -20.31
N LEU A 314 13.75 9.71 -21.17
CA LEU A 314 12.65 10.18 -22.04
C LEU A 314 12.55 9.45 -23.40
N SER A 315 13.11 8.23 -23.52
CA SER A 315 13.12 7.47 -24.79
C SER A 315 12.26 6.20 -24.70
N PRO A 316 11.45 5.88 -25.73
CA PRO A 316 10.57 4.70 -25.76
C PRO A 316 11.31 3.35 -25.91
N HIS A 317 12.63 3.30 -25.69
CA HIS A 317 13.47 2.09 -25.84
C HIS A 317 14.27 1.72 -24.58
N CYS A 318 13.93 2.27 -23.40
CA CYS A 318 14.48 1.79 -22.13
C CYS A 318 13.78 0.47 -21.73
N SER A 319 14.24 -0.67 -22.24
CA SER A 319 13.91 -2.00 -21.69
C SER A 319 14.91 -2.34 -20.58
N LEU A 320 14.40 -2.64 -19.38
CA LEU A 320 15.18 -3.16 -18.25
C LEU A 320 15.71 -4.57 -18.63
N SER A 321 17.02 -4.76 -18.46
CA SER A 321 17.69 -6.07 -18.38
C SER A 321 18.09 -6.31 -16.94
#